data_AF-A0A645DT70-F1
#
_entry.id   AF-A0A645DT70-F1
#
_cell.length_a   1.000
_cell.length_b   1.000
_cell.length_c   1.000
_cell.angle_alpha   90.00
_cell.angle_beta   90.00
_cell.angle_gamma   90.00
#
_symmetry.space_group_name_H-M   'P 1'
#
loop_
_entity.id
_entity.type
_entity.pdbx_description
1 polymer ?
#
loop_
_entity_poly.entity_id
_entity_poly.type
_entity_poly.pdbx_seq_one_letter_code
_entity_poly.pdbx_strand_id
1 'polypeptide(L)'
;MHNNTAFGSLKEFRSEDFFSEHDKITVCTENDIFTYKIFAAYTFDDRHLLLSFDYNSEQGRKEYIDSIFNMRNMSSIINDSVDVGTDDKIITLSTCSGNDRFLVQGVLIESE
;
A
#
# COMPACT_ATOMS: atom_id res chain seq x y z
N MET A 1 11.28 14.19 6.75
CA MET A 1 12.33 14.60 5.79
C MET A 1 11.74 15.72 4.93
N HIS A 2 12.50 16.79 4.65
CA HIS A 2 11.99 18.06 4.08
C HIS A 2 12.23 18.23 2.58
N ASN A 3 12.89 17.26 1.94
CA ASN A 3 13.10 17.22 0.49
C ASN A 3 12.34 16.00 -0.04
N ASN A 4 11.64 16.11 -1.18
CA ASN A 4 10.88 15.06 -1.88
C ASN A 4 11.76 13.90 -2.42
N THR A 5 12.75 13.48 -1.64
CA THR A 5 13.69 12.41 -1.93
C THR A 5 13.22 11.12 -1.24
N ALA A 6 13.48 9.97 -1.86
CA ALA A 6 12.99 8.66 -1.43
C ALA A 6 11.45 8.62 -1.34
N PHE A 7 10.88 8.09 -0.27
CA PHE A 7 9.42 7.95 -0.13
C PHE A 7 8.66 9.24 0.22
N GLY A 8 9.32 10.40 0.22
CA GLY A 8 8.63 11.68 0.40
C GLY A 8 7.54 11.94 -0.66
N SER A 9 7.76 11.46 -1.89
CA SER A 9 6.84 11.57 -3.02
C SER A 9 5.60 10.69 -2.92
N LEU A 10 5.54 9.74 -1.98
CA LEU A 10 4.33 8.92 -1.81
C LEU A 10 3.12 9.78 -1.44
N LYS A 11 3.31 10.97 -0.88
CA LYS A 11 2.22 11.91 -0.56
C LYS A 11 1.47 12.42 -1.79
N GLU A 12 2.04 12.34 -2.99
CA GLU A 12 1.36 12.73 -4.24
C GLU A 12 0.17 11.79 -4.54
N PHE A 13 0.19 10.55 -4.05
CA PHE A 13 -0.94 9.60 -4.11
C PHE A 13 -2.17 10.01 -3.29
N ARG A 14 -2.16 11.21 -2.68
CA ARG A 14 -3.37 11.84 -2.13
C ARG A 14 -4.24 12.48 -3.21
N SER A 15 -3.72 12.64 -4.43
CA SER A 15 -4.46 13.11 -5.59
C SER A 15 -5.00 11.93 -6.41
N GLU A 16 -6.28 11.95 -6.75
CA GLU A 16 -6.92 10.91 -7.58
C GLU A 16 -6.30 10.85 -8.99
N ASP A 17 -5.92 12.01 -9.55
CA ASP A 17 -5.27 12.09 -10.86
C ASP A 17 -3.91 11.37 -10.82
N PHE A 18 -3.08 11.67 -9.81
CA PHE A 18 -1.78 11.04 -9.66
C PHE A 18 -1.90 9.54 -9.40
N PHE A 19 -2.85 9.14 -8.56
CA PHE A 19 -3.13 7.72 -8.29
C PHE A 19 -3.53 6.97 -9.56
N SER A 20 -4.34 7.60 -10.42
CA SER A 20 -4.81 7.01 -11.68
C SER A 20 -3.72 6.94 -12.74
N GLU A 21 -2.85 7.95 -12.81
CA GLU A 21 -1.71 8.00 -13.75
C GLU A 21 -0.56 7.07 -13.34
N HIS A 22 -0.40 6.80 -12.05
CA HIS A 22 0.70 6.01 -11.49
C HIS A 22 0.17 4.80 -10.71
N ASP A 23 -0.44 3.85 -11.42
CA ASP A 23 -1.18 2.73 -10.82
C ASP A 23 -0.33 1.48 -10.51
N LYS A 24 1.00 1.54 -10.68
CA LYS A 24 1.91 0.39 -10.56
C LYS A 24 3.14 0.68 -9.71
N ILE A 25 3.59 -0.36 -9.00
CA ILE A 25 4.90 -0.43 -8.35
C ILE A 25 5.68 -1.54 -9.03
N THR A 26 6.89 -1.24 -9.50
CA THR A 26 7.79 -2.26 -10.06
C THR A 26 8.98 -2.44 -9.13
N VAL A 27 9.22 -3.68 -8.72
CA VAL A 27 10.36 -4.07 -7.89
C VAL A 27 11.29 -4.93 -8.74
N CYS A 28 12.48 -4.41 -9.04
CA CYS A 28 13.52 -5.16 -9.74
C CYS A 28 14.50 -5.73 -8.71
N THR A 29 14.67 -7.05 -8.75
CA THR A 29 15.73 -7.75 -8.02
C THR A 29 16.85 -8.14 -8.99
N GLU A 30 17.89 -8.82 -8.51
CA GLU A 30 18.97 -9.28 -9.39
C GLU A 30 18.50 -10.31 -10.44
N ASN A 31 17.45 -11.07 -10.13
CA ASN A 31 17.00 -12.19 -10.96
C ASN A 31 15.60 -11.96 -11.57
N ASP A 32 14.73 -11.26 -10.85
CA ASP A 32 13.30 -11.20 -11.16
C ASP A 32 12.75 -9.76 -11.12
N ILE A 33 11.70 -9.50 -11.88
CA ILE A 33 10.93 -8.25 -11.88
C ILE A 33 9.51 -8.54 -11.38
N PHE A 34 9.07 -7.79 -10.36
CA PHE A 34 7.73 -7.91 -9.79
C PHE A 34 6.92 -6.65 -10.06
N THR A 35 5.77 -6.80 -10.70
CA THR A 35 4.82 -5.69 -10.91
C THR A 35 3.64 -5.83 -9.97
N TYR A 36 3.38 -4.78 -9.19
CA TYR A 36 2.25 -4.69 -8.28
C TYR A 36 1.28 -3.61 -8.76
N LYS A 37 -0.02 -3.92 -8.78
CA LYS A 37 -1.10 -2.96 -9.02
C LYS A 37 -1.44 -2.25 -7.71
N ILE A 38 -1.37 -0.93 -7.70
CA ILE A 38 -1.74 -0.12 -6.54
C ILE A 38 -3.26 -0.17 -6.35
N PHE A 39 -3.69 -0.48 -5.13
CA PHE A 39 -5.11 -0.53 -4.77
C PHE A 39 -5.48 0.38 -3.60
N ALA A 40 -4.51 0.87 -2.81
CA ALA A 40 -4.80 1.80 -1.73
C ALA A 40 -3.64 2.77 -1.44
N ALA A 41 -4.00 4.01 -1.09
CA ALA A 41 -3.08 5.03 -0.58
C ALA A 41 -3.75 5.80 0.55
N TYR A 42 -3.14 5.86 1.73
CA TYR A 42 -3.78 6.46 2.91
C TYR A 42 -2.80 6.87 4.01
N THR A 43 -3.27 7.75 4.90
CA THR A 43 -2.56 8.07 6.14
C THR A 43 -2.91 7.03 7.20
N PHE A 44 -1.89 6.49 7.86
CA PHE A 44 -1.98 5.51 8.93
C PHE A 44 -1.32 6.08 10.19
N ASP A 45 -1.89 5.75 11.35
CA ASP A 45 -1.40 6.21 12.64
C ASP A 45 -0.11 5.49 13.07
N ASP A 46 0.35 5.74 14.30
CA ASP A 46 1.58 5.23 14.87
C ASP A 46 1.51 3.74 15.28
N ARG A 47 0.36 3.07 15.10
CA ARG A 47 0.25 1.64 15.37
C ARG A 47 1.24 0.85 14.52
N HIS A 48 1.85 -0.15 15.14
CA HIS A 48 2.72 -1.07 14.44
C HIS A 48 1.88 -1.98 13.54
N LEU A 49 1.78 -1.64 12.25
CA LEU A 49 1.11 -2.42 11.22
C LEU A 49 1.42 -3.92 11.34
N LEU A 50 2.73 -4.25 11.41
CA LEU A 50 3.25 -5.62 11.50
C LEU A 50 2.89 -6.39 12.77
N LEU A 51 2.41 -5.71 13.82
CA LEU A 51 2.00 -6.33 15.09
C LEU A 51 0.49 -6.31 15.30
N SER A 52 -0.25 -5.70 14.37
CA SER A 52 -1.69 -5.48 14.50
C SER A 52 -2.53 -6.65 13.96
N PHE A 53 -1.95 -7.52 13.15
CA PHE A 53 -2.64 -8.63 12.49
C PHE A 53 -1.78 -9.90 12.49
N ASP A 54 -2.42 -11.07 12.51
CA ASP A 54 -1.75 -12.34 12.29
C ASP A 54 -1.67 -12.68 10.80
N TYR A 55 -0.56 -12.29 10.17
CA TYR A 55 -0.30 -12.53 8.75
C TYR A 55 -0.05 -13.99 8.39
N ASN A 56 0.10 -14.89 9.37
CA ASN A 56 0.28 -16.32 9.13
C ASN A 56 -1.06 -17.08 9.04
N SER A 57 -2.17 -16.44 9.41
CA SER A 57 -3.51 -17.02 9.33
C SER A 57 -4.31 -16.36 8.20
N GLU A 58 -5.15 -17.15 7.54
CA GLU A 58 -6.09 -16.64 6.53
C GLU A 58 -7.01 -15.57 7.13
N GLN A 59 -7.50 -15.80 8.35
CA GLN A 59 -8.37 -14.87 9.07
C GLN A 59 -7.67 -13.53 9.35
N GLY A 60 -6.43 -13.54 9.84
CA GLY A 60 -5.70 -12.30 10.12
C GLY A 60 -5.31 -11.55 8.84
N ARG A 61 -5.03 -12.25 7.74
CA ARG A 61 -4.83 -11.64 6.42
C ARG A 61 -6.12 -11.02 5.90
N LYS A 62 -7.25 -11.69 6.08
CA LYS A 62 -8.57 -11.15 5.71
C LYS A 62 -8.89 -9.89 6.52
N GLU A 63 -8.71 -9.92 7.83
CA GLU A 63 -8.90 -8.74 8.69
C GLU A 63 -8.04 -7.56 8.27
N TYR A 64 -6.78 -7.82 7.88
CA TYR A 64 -5.90 -6.79 7.35
C TYR A 64 -6.42 -6.20 6.05
N ILE A 65 -6.78 -7.03 5.07
CA ILE A 65 -7.33 -6.58 3.77
C ILE A 65 -8.63 -5.80 3.99
N ASP A 66 -9.56 -6.34 4.77
CA ASP A 66 -10.82 -5.69 5.12
C ASP A 66 -10.58 -4.35 5.82
N SER A 67 -9.56 -4.24 6.68
CA SER A 67 -9.21 -2.98 7.34
C SER A 67 -8.77 -1.88 6.36
N ILE A 68 -8.11 -2.27 5.26
CA ILE A 68 -7.71 -1.35 4.20
C ILE A 68 -8.94 -0.88 3.44
N PHE A 69 -9.75 -1.80 2.91
CA PHE A 69 -10.95 -1.47 2.12
C PHE A 69 -12.02 -0.72 2.93
N ASN A 70 -12.10 -0.95 4.24
CA ASN A 70 -13.01 -0.22 5.12
C ASN A 70 -12.46 1.14 5.59
N MET A 71 -11.27 1.56 5.15
CA MET A 71 -10.70 2.83 5.58
C MET A 71 -11.50 4.00 5.01
N ARG A 72 -11.98 4.87 5.92
CA ARG A 72 -12.75 6.07 5.57
C ARG A 72 -12.04 7.29 6.14
N ASN A 73 -11.00 7.76 5.44
CA ASN A 73 -10.31 8.99 5.78
C ASN A 73 -10.42 9.99 4.62
N MET A 74 -10.45 11.29 4.92
CA MET A 74 -10.57 12.34 3.89
C MET A 74 -9.41 12.32 2.86
N SER A 75 -8.30 11.68 3.20
CA SER A 75 -7.10 11.57 2.37
C SER A 75 -6.77 10.12 1.98
N SER A 76 -7.73 9.19 2.06
CA SER A 76 -7.56 7.81 1.59
C SER A 76 -8.15 7.64 0.20
N ILE A 77 -7.36 7.07 -0.70
CA ILE A 77 -7.80 6.63 -2.03
C ILE A 77 -7.74 5.12 -2.04
N ILE A 78 -8.85 4.47 -2.39
CA ILE A 78 -8.97 3.02 -2.50
C ILE A 78 -9.58 2.72 -3.86
N ASN A 79 -8.97 1.78 -4.58
CA ASN A 79 -9.48 1.28 -5.85
C ASN A 79 -10.23 -0.03 -5.63
N ASP A 80 -11.54 0.07 -5.43
CA ASP A 80 -12.44 -1.07 -5.22
C ASP A 80 -12.57 -1.99 -6.46
N SER A 81 -12.00 -1.61 -7.60
CA SER A 81 -11.98 -2.47 -8.81
C SER A 81 -10.84 -3.49 -8.81
N VAL A 82 -9.89 -3.39 -7.87
CA VAL A 82 -8.78 -4.34 -7.72
C VAL A 82 -9.17 -5.36 -6.65
N ASP A 83 -9.37 -6.61 -7.07
CA ASP A 83 -9.62 -7.70 -6.13
C ASP A 83 -8.29 -8.11 -5.46
N VAL A 84 -8.34 -8.29 -4.14
CA VAL A 84 -7.19 -8.66 -3.31
C VAL A 84 -7.63 -9.75 -2.35
N GLY A 85 -7.20 -10.97 -2.64
CA GLY A 85 -7.47 -12.16 -1.85
C GLY A 85 -6.47 -12.36 -0.72
N THR A 86 -6.82 -13.27 0.20
CA THR A 86 -5.94 -13.68 1.28
C THR A 86 -4.68 -14.39 0.77
N ASP A 87 -4.70 -15.03 -0.39
CA ASP A 87 -3.51 -15.70 -0.94
C ASP A 87 -2.56 -14.77 -1.70
N ASP A 88 -2.98 -13.53 -1.97
CA ASP A 88 -2.20 -12.59 -2.78
C ASP A 88 -1.00 -12.01 -2.03
N LYS A 89 0.02 -11.63 -2.78
CA LYS A 89 1.20 -10.94 -2.25
C LYS A 89 1.00 -9.44 -2.32
N ILE A 90 0.98 -8.79 -1.16
CA ILE A 90 0.85 -7.34 -1.03
C ILE A 90 2.22 -6.73 -0.73
N ILE A 91 2.53 -5.59 -1.35
CA ILE A 91 3.65 -4.72 -0.99
C ILE A 91 3.13 -3.44 -0.34
N THR A 92 3.77 -3.03 0.76
CA THR A 92 3.47 -1.78 1.47
C THR A 92 4.67 -0.84 1.41
N LEU A 93 4.52 0.32 0.77
CA LEU A 93 5.49 1.40 0.84
C LEU A 93 5.07 2.37 1.94
N SER A 94 5.95 2.63 2.91
CA SER A 94 5.65 3.43 4.10
C SER A 94 6.60 4.62 4.24
N THR A 95 6.05 5.81 4.44
CA THR A 95 6.87 6.98 4.78
C THR A 95 7.28 6.97 6.25
N CYS A 96 8.57 7.24 6.52
CA CYS A 96 9.10 7.35 7.89
C CYS A 96 9.11 8.82 8.35
N SER A 97 7.94 9.42 8.55
CA SER A 97 7.81 10.85 8.91
C SER A 97 7.13 11.05 10.28
N GLY A 98 7.78 10.65 11.37
CA GLY A 98 7.32 10.98 12.73
C GLY A 98 6.02 10.27 13.10
N ASN A 99 5.03 11.03 13.57
CA ASN A 99 3.78 10.49 14.16
C ASN A 99 2.77 9.96 13.13
N ASP A 100 2.77 10.47 11.90
CA ASP A 100 1.84 10.05 10.85
C ASP A 100 2.60 9.38 9.71
N ARG A 101 2.19 8.16 9.36
CA ARG A 101 2.75 7.42 8.22
C ARG A 101 1.80 7.55 7.04
N PHE A 102 2.37 7.71 5.86
CA PHE A 102 1.63 7.59 4.61
C PHE A 102 1.99 6.25 3.96
N LEU A 103 0.98 5.44 3.67
CA LEU A 103 1.11 4.11 3.09
C LEU A 103 0.57 4.10 1.67
N VAL A 104 1.29 3.42 0.78
CA VAL A 104 0.80 3.01 -0.55
C VAL A 104 0.90 1.49 -0.62
N GLN A 105 -0.18 0.85 -1.04
CA GLN A 105 -0.33 -0.61 -1.07
C GLN A 105 -0.54 -1.09 -2.50
N GLY A 106 0.19 -2.13 -2.90
CA GLY A 106 0.01 -2.79 -4.18
C GLY A 106 -0.13 -4.31 -4.05
N VAL A 107 -0.93 -4.92 -4.92
CA VAL A 107 -1.08 -6.38 -5.03
C VAL A 107 -0.27 -6.89 -6.22
N LEU A 108 0.45 -8.00 -6.07
CA LEU A 108 1.28 -8.56 -7.13
C LEU A 108 0.39 -9.03 -8.29
N ILE A 109 0.68 -8.58 -9.51
CA ILE A 109 -0.04 -8.98 -10.72
C ILE A 109 0.83 -9.75 -11.71
N GLU A 110 2.16 -9.59 -11.62
CA GLU A 110 3.10 -10.21 -12.56
C GLU A 110 4.47 -10.40 -11.90
N SER A 111 5.12 -11.51 -12.20
CA SER A 111 6.50 -11.81 -11.82
C SER A 111 7.21 -12.42 -13.01
N GLU A 112 8.28 -11.77 -13.46
CA GLU A 112 9.12 -12.18 -14.60
C GLU A 112 10.53 -12.58 -14.15
#